data_AF-A0AAV1RYF2-F1
#
_entry.id   AF-A0AAV1RYF2-F1
#
_cell.length_a   1.000
_cell.length_b   1.000
_cell.length_c   1.000
_cell.angle_alpha   90.00
_cell.angle_beta   90.00
_cell.angle_gamma   90.00
#
_symmetry.space_group_name_H-M   'P 1'
#
loop_
_entity.id
_entity.type
_entity.pdbx_description
1 polymer ?
#
loop_
_entity_poly.entity_id
_entity_poly.type
_entity_poly.pdbx_seq_one_letter_code
_entity_poly.pdbx_strand_id
1 'polypeptide(L)' 'MADAVAQGADCIITISGIQSNDCRATAVAANYLNLDCYLILRTSKVLVDKDPRLTGNLLVERLVGANVQLISREI' A
#
# COMPACT_ATOMS: atom_id res chain seq x y z
N MET A 1 -12.23 7.18 -2.66
CA MET A 1 -12.00 7.03 -4.11
C MET A 1 -12.85 8.00 -4.93
N ALA A 2 -14.18 7.87 -4.96
CA ALA A 2 -15.04 8.77 -5.76
C ALA A 2 -14.80 10.27 -5.50
N ASP A 3 -14.68 10.65 -4.23
CA ASP A 3 -14.37 12.02 -3.81
C ASP A 3 -12.98 12.49 -4.30
N ALA A 4 -11.96 11.63 -4.21
CA ALA A 4 -10.61 11.93 -4.70
C ALA A 4 -10.60 12.18 -6.21
N VAL A 5 -11.34 11.38 -6.99
CA VAL A 5 -11.51 11.59 -8.43
C VAL A 5 -12.24 12.91 -8.71
N ALA A 6 -13.31 13.21 -7.98
CA ALA A 6 -14.06 14.45 -8.14
C ALA A 6 -13.21 15.70 -7.84
N GLN A 7 -12.28 15.59 -6.89
CA GLN A 7 -11.34 16.66 -6.53
C GLN A 7 -10.12 16.74 -7.47
N GLY A 8 -9.98 15.83 -8.44
CA GLY A 8 -8.84 15.80 -9.35
C GLY A 8 -7.52 15.40 -8.67
N ALA A 9 -7.59 14.59 -7.62
CA ALA A 9 -6.39 14.03 -7.00
C ALA A 9 -5.63 13.15 -7.99
N ASP A 10 -4.31 13.11 -7.86
CA ASP A 10 -3.40 12.28 -8.66
C ASP A 10 -3.01 10.98 -7.96
N CYS A 11 -3.13 10.93 -6.62
CA CYS A 11 -2.71 9.80 -5.84
C CYS A 11 -3.57 9.54 -4.59
N ILE A 12 -3.42 8.33 -4.04
CA ILE A 12 -3.99 7.90 -2.77
C ILE A 12 -2.86 7.43 -1.85
N ILE A 13 -2.81 7.97 -0.64
CA ILE A 13 -1.86 7.59 0.40
C ILE A 13 -2.61 6.97 1.57
N THR A 14 -2.19 5.79 2.02
CA THR A 14 -2.76 5.16 3.22
C THR A 14 -1.72 4.38 4.03
N ILE A 15 -2.05 4.07 5.28
CA ILE A 15 -1.16 3.41 6.23
C ILE A 15 -1.87 2.28 7.00
N SER A 16 -1.29 1.08 7.01
CA SER A 16 -1.81 -0.03 7.82
C SER A 16 -0.74 -1.09 8.10
N GLY A 17 -1.13 -2.28 8.56
CA GLY A 17 -0.22 -3.42 8.68
C GLY A 17 0.10 -4.05 7.32
N ILE A 18 1.24 -4.75 7.23
CA ILE A 18 1.77 -5.34 5.99
C ILE A 18 0.89 -6.41 5.30
N GLN A 19 -0.12 -6.93 5.99
CA GLN A 19 -1.10 -7.87 5.41
C GLN A 19 -2.52 -7.30 5.51
N SER A 20 -2.67 -5.98 5.43
CA SER A 20 -3.97 -5.32 5.50
C SER A 20 -4.82 -5.57 4.25
N ASN A 21 -6.05 -6.05 4.45
CA ASN A 21 -7.02 -6.16 3.36
C ASN A 21 -7.44 -4.78 2.83
N ASP A 22 -7.46 -3.77 3.70
CA ASP A 22 -7.82 -2.41 3.31
C ASP A 22 -6.77 -1.83 2.37
N CYS A 23 -5.48 -1.99 2.70
CA CYS A 23 -4.38 -1.54 1.83
C CYS A 23 -4.42 -2.22 0.46
N ARG A 24 -4.65 -3.54 0.42
CA ARG A 24 -4.84 -4.27 -0.84
C ARG A 24 -6.00 -3.70 -1.65
N ALA A 25 -7.17 -3.52 -1.03
CA ALA A 25 -8.36 -3.00 -1.72
C ALA A 25 -8.12 -1.57 -2.23
N THR A 26 -7.47 -0.73 -1.44
CA THR A 26 -7.07 0.63 -1.82
C THR A 26 -6.12 0.61 -3.03
N ALA A 27 -5.10 -0.22 -3.03
CA ALA A 27 -4.13 -0.33 -4.11
C ALA A 27 -4.77 -0.74 -5.43
N VAL A 28 -5.60 -1.78 -5.38
CA VAL A 28 -6.36 -2.27 -6.54
C VAL A 28 -7.28 -1.16 -7.07
N ALA A 29 -8.06 -0.52 -6.20
CA ALA A 29 -9.00 0.52 -6.60
C ALA A 29 -8.30 1.78 -7.14
N ALA A 30 -7.15 2.18 -6.57
CA ALA A 30 -6.36 3.30 -7.07
C ALA A 30 -5.84 3.00 -8.49
N ASN A 31 -5.27 1.81 -8.71
CA ASN A 31 -4.80 1.39 -10.02
C ASN A 31 -5.93 1.36 -11.06
N TYR A 32 -7.11 0.82 -10.72
CA TYR A 32 -8.29 0.83 -11.60
C TYR A 32 -8.74 2.24 -12.01
N LEU A 33 -8.51 3.23 -11.16
CA LEU A 33 -8.90 4.63 -11.40
C LEU A 33 -7.77 5.46 -11.99
N ASN A 34 -6.64 4.86 -12.37
CA ASN A 34 -5.43 5.54 -12.82
C ASN A 34 -4.89 6.57 -11.81
N LEU A 35 -5.03 6.27 -10.52
CA LEU A 35 -4.43 7.05 -9.43
C LEU A 35 -3.16 6.34 -8.96
N ASP A 36 -2.10 7.10 -8.71
CA ASP A 36 -0.93 6.57 -8.02
C ASP A 36 -1.33 6.09 -6.62
N CYS A 37 -0.71 5.00 -6.14
CA CYS A 37 -0.98 4.50 -4.80
C CYS A 37 0.30 4.43 -3.99
N TYR A 38 0.29 5.03 -2.79
CA TYR A 38 1.38 4.97 -1.82
C TYR A 38 0.89 4.30 -0.55
N LEU A 39 1.53 3.19 -0.19
CA LEU A 39 1.19 2.39 0.98
C LEU A 39 2.32 2.45 1.99
N ILE A 40 2.02 2.95 3.19
CA ILE A 40 2.92 2.87 4.33
C ILE A 40 2.52 1.63 5.15
N LEU A 41 3.35 0.59 5.15
CA LEU A 41 3.03 -0.69 5.77
C LEU A 41 3.88 -0.92 7.02
N ARG A 42 3.20 -0.98 8.16
CA ARG A 42 3.81 -1.26 9.47
C ARG A 42 4.08 -2.75 9.62
N THR A 43 5.30 -3.08 10.02
CA THR A 43 5.76 -4.45 10.25
C THR A 43 6.87 -4.51 11.30
N SER A 44 7.44 -5.70 11.56
CA SER A 44 8.58 -5.84 12.46
C SER A 44 9.88 -5.35 11.80
N LYS A 45 10.84 -4.87 12.61
CA LYS A 45 12.16 -4.42 12.12
C LYS A 45 12.84 -5.47 11.24
N VAL A 46 12.77 -6.74 11.64
CA VAL A 46 13.32 -7.87 10.86
C VAL A 46 12.72 -7.94 9.45
N LEU A 47 11.43 -7.68 9.31
CA LEU A 47 10.75 -7.71 8.01
C LEU A 47 11.05 -6.45 7.19
N VAL A 48 11.24 -5.28 7.82
CA VAL A 48 11.75 -4.09 7.11
C VAL A 48 13.13 -4.37 6.53
N ASP A 49 14.06 -4.91 7.33
CA ASP A 49 15.46 -5.11 6.93
C ASP A 49 15.61 -6.22 5.87
N LYS A 50 14.80 -7.29 5.94
CA LYS A 50 14.92 -8.44 5.04
C LYS A 50 14.05 -8.36 3.79
N ASP A 51 13.03 -7.50 3.80
CA ASP A 51 11.90 -7.51 2.87
C ASP A 51 11.16 -8.87 2.81
N PRO A 52 9.88 -8.98 3.21
CA PRO A 52 9.11 -10.22 3.12
C PRO A 52 8.87 -10.75 1.70
N ARG A 53 9.38 -10.07 0.66
CA ARG A 53 9.27 -10.45 -0.74
C ARG A 53 7.79 -10.52 -1.18
N LEU A 54 7.45 -11.47 -2.03
CA LEU A 54 6.15 -11.58 -2.70
C LEU A 54 5.25 -12.56 -1.93
N THR A 55 4.51 -12.06 -0.95
CA THR A 55 3.62 -12.88 -0.13
C THR A 55 2.28 -12.19 0.19
N GLY A 56 1.19 -12.95 0.15
CA GLY A 56 -0.14 -12.50 0.56
C GLY A 56 -0.59 -11.18 -0.09
N ASN A 57 -1.11 -10.26 0.72
CA ASN A 57 -1.58 -8.95 0.28
C ASN A 57 -0.43 -8.11 -0.31
N LEU A 58 0.78 -8.19 0.24
CA LEU A 58 1.96 -7.48 -0.28
C LEU A 58 2.33 -7.89 -1.71
N LEU A 59 2.14 -9.16 -2.08
CA LEU A 59 2.31 -9.58 -3.48
C LEU A 59 1.33 -8.83 -4.39
N VAL A 60 0.05 -8.76 -4.00
CA VAL A 60 -0.98 -8.09 -4.80
C VAL A 60 -0.70 -6.60 -4.92
N GLU A 61 -0.36 -5.94 -3.81
CA GLU A 61 -0.02 -4.51 -3.78
C GLU A 61 1.16 -4.18 -4.71
N ARG A 62 2.21 -5.00 -4.70
CA ARG A 62 3.34 -4.85 -5.63
C ARG A 62 2.95 -5.14 -7.08
N LEU A 63 2.11 -6.16 -7.31
CA LEU A 63 1.68 -6.55 -8.65
C LEU A 63 0.85 -5.45 -9.33
N VAL A 64 0.01 -4.75 -8.58
CA VAL A 64 -0.77 -3.61 -9.09
C VAL A 64 0.02 -2.31 -9.14
N GLY A 65 1.33 -2.35 -8.86
CA GLY A 65 2.23 -1.21 -8.98
C GLY A 65 2.12 -0.19 -7.86
N ALA A 66 1.64 -0.55 -6.67
CA ALA A 66 1.63 0.37 -5.54
C ALA A 66 3.06 0.67 -5.05
N ASN A 67 3.30 1.92 -4.68
CA ASN A 67 4.53 2.38 -4.04
C ASN A 67 4.49 1.98 -2.56
N VAL A 68 5.22 0.92 -2.20
CA VAL A 68 5.20 0.36 -0.85
C VAL A 68 6.40 0.85 -0.03
N GLN A 69 6.13 1.46 1.11
CA GLN A 69 7.12 1.82 2.11
C GLN A 69 6.91 0.99 3.39
N LEU A 70 7.88 0.16 3.74
CA LEU A 70 7.84 -0.62 4.98
C LEU A 70 8.41 0.20 6.14
N ILE A 71 7.71 0.23 7.27
CA ILE A 71 8.18 0.88 8.50
C ILE A 71 8.06 -0.06 9.70
N SER A 72 8.99 0.06 10.65
CA SER A 72 8.87 -0.57 11.96
C SER A 72 8.34 0.42 12.97
N ARG A 73 7.63 -0.06 13.99
CA ARG A 73 7.36 0.76 15.18
C ARG A 73 8.67 0.91 15.94
N GLU A 74 9.07 2.15 16.27
CA GLU A 74 10.16 2.36 17.22
C GLU A 74 9.73 1.81 18.58
N ILE A 75 10.59 0.98 19.19
CA ILE A 75 10.46 0.49 20.56
C ILE A 75 11.41 1.32 21.40
#